data_AF-A0A183S792-F1
#
_entry.id   AF-A0A183S792-F1
#
_cell.length_a   1.000
_cell.length_b   1.000
_cell.length_c   1.000
_cell.angle_alpha   90.00
_cell.angle_beta   90.00
_cell.angle_gamma   90.00
#
_symmetry.space_group_name_H-M   'P 1'
#
loop_
_entity.id
_entity.type
_entity.pdbx_description
1 polymer ?
#
loop_
_entity_poly.entity_id
_entity_poly.type
_entity_poly.pdbx_seq_one_letter_code
_entity_poly.pdbx_strand_id
1 'polypeptide(L)'
;MPHDRKCDVYFKICISTAGTEECDVYSHTTEVYFEHSSVNLIGEKAIITFLSEPVPPAVDIQITAMDSDDILADDVIGVFDAKTVVFNNSQNFIKVPLTKRGRLIPSLNLNLKMKFQCMSNYYGQHCEIYCESDAISYRCSNSGERICMQDPECYPSDDPCSELPCKNSGICVKSEGTTRGFVCQCPLFWWGDFCEKHISPCSLAEQIETRAREYSSSTRNRSVCLNGGICIDHPTKFDYFCKCPSGWSGNRCEQQVSSGV
;
A
#
# COMPACT_ATOMS: atom_id res chain seq x y z
N MET A 1 -23.30 -32.89 -5.20
CA MET A 1 -23.87 -31.64 -4.64
C MET A 1 -23.92 -30.63 -5.78
N PRO A 2 -24.96 -29.78 -5.86
CA PRO A 2 -25.38 -29.16 -7.11
C PRO A 2 -24.25 -28.32 -7.70
N HIS A 3 -24.04 -28.53 -9.00
CA HIS A 3 -22.99 -27.95 -9.82
C HIS A 3 -22.86 -26.45 -9.63
N ASP A 4 -21.76 -26.02 -9.04
CA ASP A 4 -21.32 -24.66 -9.25
C ASP A 4 -20.93 -24.51 -10.72
N ARG A 5 -21.60 -23.58 -11.42
CA ARG A 5 -21.39 -23.37 -12.86
C ARG A 5 -20.45 -22.19 -13.11
N LYS A 6 -19.99 -21.50 -12.08
CA LYS A 6 -19.18 -20.29 -12.18
C LYS A 6 -18.13 -20.29 -11.08
N CYS A 7 -16.94 -19.77 -11.38
CA CYS A 7 -15.86 -19.70 -10.40
C CYS A 7 -16.04 -18.50 -9.47
N ASP A 8 -15.65 -18.68 -8.22
CA ASP A 8 -15.57 -17.64 -7.19
C ASP A 8 -14.15 -17.08 -7.24
N VAL A 9 -13.92 -16.17 -8.18
CA VAL A 9 -12.57 -15.80 -8.60
C VAL A 9 -11.98 -14.72 -7.71
N TYR A 10 -10.71 -14.84 -7.33
CA TYR A 10 -9.93 -13.72 -6.81
C TYR A 10 -8.52 -13.71 -7.41
N PHE A 11 -7.81 -12.58 -7.24
CA PHE A 11 -6.48 -12.40 -7.83
C PHE A 11 -5.43 -12.11 -6.77
N LYS A 12 -4.31 -12.82 -6.85
CA LYS A 12 -3.06 -12.47 -6.16
C LYS A 12 -2.15 -11.75 -7.14
N ILE A 13 -1.84 -10.50 -6.86
CA ILE A 13 -1.02 -9.60 -7.67
C ILE A 13 0.31 -9.43 -6.95
N CYS A 14 1.39 -9.74 -7.65
CA CYS A 14 2.76 -9.58 -7.19
C CYS A 14 3.51 -8.74 -8.21
N ILE A 15 4.14 -7.66 -7.75
CA ILE A 15 5.06 -6.84 -8.53
C ILE A 15 6.36 -6.82 -7.76
N SER A 16 7.44 -7.17 -8.45
CA SER A 16 8.77 -7.22 -7.88
C SER A 16 9.73 -6.36 -8.67
N THR A 17 10.84 -5.97 -8.08
CA THR A 17 11.98 -5.47 -8.84
C THR A 17 12.36 -6.52 -9.90
N ALA A 18 12.67 -6.11 -11.13
CA ALA A 18 12.95 -7.07 -12.20
C ALA A 18 14.08 -8.04 -11.79
N GLY A 19 13.78 -9.34 -11.79
CA GLY A 19 14.72 -10.38 -11.37
C GLY A 19 14.69 -10.78 -9.88
N THR A 20 13.93 -10.08 -9.03
CA THR A 20 13.66 -10.50 -7.63
C THR A 20 12.29 -11.17 -7.60
N GLU A 21 12.14 -12.40 -7.10
CA GLU A 21 10.83 -13.10 -7.04
C GLU A 21 10.10 -12.84 -5.71
N GLU A 22 10.24 -11.63 -5.17
CA GLU A 22 9.93 -11.33 -3.76
C GLU A 22 8.65 -10.51 -3.51
N CYS A 23 8.01 -9.98 -4.57
CA CYS A 23 6.89 -9.03 -4.48
C CYS A 23 7.21 -7.76 -3.66
N ASP A 24 8.46 -7.31 -3.72
CA ASP A 24 9.02 -6.22 -2.93
C ASP A 24 8.48 -4.84 -3.32
N VAL A 25 7.98 -4.68 -4.55
CA VAL A 25 7.42 -3.41 -5.03
C VAL A 25 5.95 -3.30 -4.64
N TYR A 26 5.16 -4.34 -4.86
CA TYR A 26 3.75 -4.35 -4.52
C TYR A 26 3.21 -5.77 -4.42
N SER A 27 2.41 -6.03 -3.39
CA SER A 27 1.66 -7.28 -3.24
C SER A 27 0.24 -6.98 -2.81
N HIS A 28 -0.72 -7.63 -3.46
CA HIS A 28 -2.13 -7.45 -3.16
C HIS A 28 -2.93 -8.70 -3.49
N THR A 29 -3.89 -9.02 -2.63
CA THR A 29 -4.91 -10.02 -2.92
C THR A 29 -6.25 -9.31 -2.97
N THR A 30 -6.96 -9.45 -4.09
CA THR A 30 -8.30 -8.85 -4.24
C THR A 30 -9.31 -9.57 -3.35
N GLU A 31 -10.48 -8.96 -3.20
CA GLU A 31 -11.67 -9.68 -2.78
C GLU A 31 -12.06 -10.81 -3.75
N VAL A 32 -12.97 -11.67 -3.28
CA VAL A 32 -13.57 -12.76 -4.05
C VAL A 32 -14.77 -12.24 -4.84
N TYR A 33 -14.74 -12.47 -6.15
CA TYR A 33 -15.81 -12.13 -7.07
C TYR A 33 -16.69 -13.37 -7.29
N PHE A 34 -17.74 -13.49 -6.48
CA PHE A 34 -18.63 -14.64 -6.46
C PHE A 34 -19.41 -14.84 -7.75
N GLU A 35 -19.44 -16.08 -8.26
CA GLU A 35 -20.22 -16.47 -9.43
C GLU A 35 -19.95 -15.62 -10.70
N HIS A 36 -18.70 -15.23 -10.94
CA HIS A 36 -18.34 -14.36 -12.06
C HIS A 36 -17.65 -15.10 -13.21
N SER A 37 -18.19 -14.99 -14.43
CA SER A 37 -17.52 -15.45 -15.66
C SER A 37 -16.55 -14.41 -16.26
N SER A 38 -16.65 -13.15 -15.81
CA SER A 38 -15.76 -12.06 -16.17
C SER A 38 -15.73 -11.01 -15.06
N VAL A 39 -14.54 -10.49 -14.80
CA VAL A 39 -14.28 -9.43 -13.81
C VAL A 39 -13.67 -8.23 -14.54
N ASN A 40 -14.23 -7.04 -14.33
CA ASN A 40 -13.78 -5.79 -14.97
C ASN A 40 -13.50 -4.73 -13.91
N LEU A 41 -12.21 -4.46 -13.68
CA LEU A 41 -11.72 -3.48 -12.70
C LEU A 41 -11.25 -2.21 -13.43
N ILE A 42 -12.20 -1.36 -13.83
CA ILE A 42 -11.95 -0.14 -14.60
C ILE A 42 -12.60 1.08 -13.94
N GLY A 43 -12.10 2.29 -14.25
CA GLY A 43 -12.64 3.54 -13.71
C GLY A 43 -12.51 3.59 -12.19
N GLU A 44 -13.62 3.83 -11.50
CA GLU A 44 -13.69 3.87 -10.03
C GLU A 44 -13.39 2.51 -9.37
N LYS A 45 -13.48 1.41 -10.12
CA LYS A 45 -13.16 0.05 -9.64
C LYS A 45 -11.71 -0.37 -9.92
N ALA A 46 -10.90 0.51 -10.50
CA ALA A 46 -9.50 0.21 -10.74
C ALA A 46 -8.73 0.07 -9.42
N ILE A 47 -7.77 -0.84 -9.37
CA ILE A 47 -6.88 -0.98 -8.21
C ILE A 47 -5.92 0.21 -8.21
N ILE A 48 -6.04 1.07 -7.19
CA ILE A 48 -5.17 2.22 -6.97
C ILE A 48 -4.30 1.93 -5.76
N THR A 49 -2.99 2.12 -5.91
CA THR A 49 -2.02 1.94 -4.82
C THR A 49 -1.03 3.10 -4.79
N PHE A 50 -0.50 3.36 -3.59
CA PHE A 50 0.55 4.35 -3.35
C PHE A 50 1.79 3.60 -2.89
N LEU A 51 2.90 3.83 -3.59
CA LEU A 51 4.18 3.24 -3.25
C LEU A 51 4.91 4.18 -2.30
N SER A 52 5.50 3.60 -1.25
CA SER A 52 6.27 4.36 -0.25
C SER A 52 7.71 4.59 -0.71
N GLU A 53 8.19 3.78 -1.65
CA GLU A 53 9.51 3.88 -2.27
C GLU A 53 9.37 4.23 -3.76
N PRO A 54 10.39 4.84 -4.37
CA PRO A 54 10.45 5.06 -5.81
C PRO A 54 10.30 3.74 -6.59
N VAL A 55 9.71 3.82 -7.78
CA VAL A 55 9.48 2.63 -8.61
C VAL A 55 10.79 2.17 -9.24
N PRO A 56 11.17 0.88 -9.16
CA PRO A 56 12.34 0.41 -9.87
C PRO A 56 12.25 0.66 -11.38
N PRO A 57 13.38 0.87 -12.09
CA PRO A 57 13.36 1.15 -13.53
C PRO A 57 12.62 0.11 -14.38
N ALA A 58 12.66 -1.14 -13.94
CA ALA A 58 11.88 -2.23 -14.49
C ALA A 58 11.37 -3.13 -13.37
N VAL A 59 10.18 -3.69 -13.57
CA VAL A 59 9.55 -4.61 -12.62
C VAL A 59 9.07 -5.87 -13.32
N ASP A 60 8.98 -6.96 -12.56
CA ASP A 60 8.31 -8.18 -12.97
C ASP A 60 6.92 -8.21 -12.34
N ILE A 61 5.91 -8.63 -13.11
CA ILE A 61 4.52 -8.71 -12.67
C ILE A 61 4.05 -10.15 -12.79
N GLN A 62 3.54 -10.71 -11.71
CA GLN A 62 2.83 -11.98 -11.69
C GLN A 62 1.41 -11.77 -11.16
N ILE A 63 0.42 -12.20 -11.93
CA ILE A 63 -0.97 -12.24 -11.49
C ILE A 63 -1.43 -13.69 -11.48
N THR A 64 -1.85 -14.16 -10.31
CA THR A 64 -2.43 -15.49 -10.13
C THR A 64 -3.93 -15.33 -9.93
N ALA A 65 -4.71 -15.91 -10.82
CA ALA A 65 -6.15 -16.06 -10.66
C ALA A 65 -6.42 -17.36 -9.90
N MET A 66 -7.23 -17.26 -8.85
CA MET A 66 -7.59 -18.34 -7.92
C MET A 66 -9.11 -18.56 -7.96
N ASP A 67 -9.56 -19.79 -7.69
CA ASP A 67 -10.94 -20.15 -7.39
C ASP A 67 -11.06 -20.36 -5.89
N SER A 68 -12.01 -19.67 -5.24
CA SER A 68 -12.24 -19.77 -3.80
C SER A 68 -13.16 -20.96 -3.51
N ASP A 69 -12.75 -21.85 -2.62
CA ASP A 69 -13.54 -23.03 -2.24
C ASP A 69 -13.97 -22.98 -0.77
N ASP A 70 -15.23 -23.35 -0.49
CA ASP A 70 -15.77 -23.34 0.88
C ASP A 70 -15.16 -24.42 1.80
N ILE A 71 -14.74 -25.54 1.22
CA ILE A 71 -14.35 -26.76 1.97
C ILE A 71 -12.98 -27.28 1.54
N LEU A 72 -12.59 -27.02 0.30
CA LEU A 72 -11.31 -27.46 -0.26
C LEU A 72 -10.30 -26.31 -0.24
N ALA A 73 -9.06 -26.61 -0.60
CA ALA A 73 -8.06 -25.59 -0.78
C ALA A 73 -8.30 -24.89 -2.11
N ASP A 74 -8.25 -23.56 -2.11
CA ASP A 74 -8.40 -22.73 -3.31
C ASP A 74 -7.50 -23.19 -4.47
N ASP A 75 -8.11 -23.31 -5.65
CA ASP A 75 -7.44 -23.81 -6.84
C ASP A 75 -6.85 -22.68 -7.69
N VAL A 76 -5.65 -22.90 -8.23
CA VAL A 76 -5.06 -21.97 -9.20
C VAL A 76 -5.70 -22.19 -10.57
N ILE A 77 -6.45 -21.20 -11.05
CA ILE A 77 -7.10 -21.25 -12.38
C ILE A 77 -6.23 -20.66 -13.49
N GLY A 78 -5.28 -19.77 -13.16
CA GLY A 78 -4.38 -19.16 -14.13
C GLY A 78 -3.22 -18.39 -13.50
N VAL A 79 -2.04 -18.47 -14.11
CA VAL A 79 -0.88 -17.64 -13.76
C VAL A 79 -0.45 -16.85 -15.00
N PHE A 80 -0.30 -15.54 -14.84
CA PHE A 80 0.04 -14.60 -15.89
C PHE A 80 1.28 -13.80 -15.49
N ASP A 81 2.30 -13.81 -16.35
CA ASP A 81 3.59 -13.19 -16.09
C ASP A 81 3.87 -12.09 -17.12
N ALA A 82 4.45 -10.98 -16.68
CA ALA A 82 5.12 -10.02 -17.54
C ALA A 82 6.49 -9.70 -16.92
N LYS A 83 7.56 -9.87 -17.70
CA LYS A 83 8.94 -9.65 -17.25
C LYS A 83 9.47 -8.32 -17.80
N THR A 84 10.30 -7.65 -17.01
CA THR A 84 11.01 -6.42 -17.41
C THR A 84 10.05 -5.34 -17.93
N VAL A 85 8.94 -5.11 -17.22
CA VAL A 85 8.00 -4.05 -17.56
C VAL A 85 8.60 -2.71 -17.13
N VAL A 86 8.88 -1.84 -18.10
CA VAL A 86 9.44 -0.50 -17.88
C VAL A 86 8.32 0.50 -17.65
N PHE A 87 8.45 1.31 -16.60
CA PHE A 87 7.49 2.35 -16.25
C PHE A 87 8.16 3.72 -16.32
N ASN A 88 7.47 4.66 -16.95
CA ASN A 88 7.82 6.08 -16.90
C ASN A 88 6.66 6.83 -16.26
N ASN A 89 6.96 7.82 -15.42
CA ASN A 89 5.98 8.76 -14.88
C ASN A 89 5.13 9.36 -16.02
N SER A 90 3.85 8.99 -16.09
CA SER A 90 2.96 9.32 -17.20
C SER A 90 1.49 9.24 -16.81
N GLN A 91 0.68 10.13 -17.37
CA GLN A 91 -0.78 10.07 -17.21
C GLN A 91 -1.45 8.97 -18.05
N ASN A 92 -0.72 8.37 -18.99
CA ASN A 92 -1.26 7.43 -19.95
C ASN A 92 -1.14 5.99 -19.45
N PHE A 93 -2.19 5.21 -19.68
CA PHE A 93 -2.18 3.78 -19.43
C PHE A 93 -1.35 3.04 -20.49
N ILE A 94 -0.42 2.22 -20.03
CA ILE A 94 0.30 1.24 -20.86
C ILE A 94 -0.40 -0.12 -20.79
N LYS A 95 -0.38 -0.86 -21.88
CA LYS A 95 -0.84 -2.26 -21.89
C LYS A 95 0.31 -3.15 -21.43
N VAL A 96 0.08 -3.92 -20.38
CA VAL A 96 1.09 -4.86 -19.86
C VAL A 96 1.06 -6.15 -20.70
N PRO A 97 2.19 -6.60 -21.26
CA PRO A 97 2.25 -7.76 -22.14
C PRO A 97 2.28 -9.07 -21.33
N LEU A 98 1.15 -9.40 -20.69
CA LEU A 98 1.03 -10.61 -19.90
C LEU A 98 1.07 -11.87 -20.77
N THR A 99 1.84 -12.85 -20.33
CA THR A 99 1.96 -14.19 -20.90
C THR A 99 1.42 -15.20 -19.92
N LYS A 100 0.54 -16.08 -20.38
CA LYS A 100 -0.03 -17.13 -19.54
C LYS A 100 0.93 -18.30 -19.39
N ARG A 101 1.11 -18.78 -18.16
CA ARG A 101 1.98 -19.91 -17.83
C ARG A 101 1.25 -21.26 -18.04
N GLY A 102 1.88 -22.18 -18.76
CA GLY A 102 1.52 -23.61 -18.78
C GLY A 102 0.12 -23.97 -19.34
N ARG A 103 -0.35 -25.17 -18.97
CA ARG A 103 -1.56 -25.84 -19.49
C ARG A 103 -2.81 -25.63 -18.62
N LEU A 104 -2.90 -24.45 -17.98
CA LEU A 104 -4.06 -24.01 -17.17
C LEU A 104 -5.26 -23.66 -18.08
N ILE A 105 -6.45 -23.44 -17.51
CA ILE A 105 -7.76 -23.31 -18.21
C ILE A 105 -7.64 -22.53 -19.54
N PRO A 106 -7.64 -23.16 -20.74
CA PRO A 106 -7.22 -22.50 -21.99
C PRO A 106 -8.02 -21.24 -22.37
N SER A 107 -9.31 -21.20 -22.03
CA SER A 107 -10.21 -20.08 -22.32
C SER A 107 -10.03 -18.86 -21.40
N LEU A 108 -9.29 -18.99 -20.29
CA LEU A 108 -9.06 -17.89 -19.36
C LEU A 108 -8.10 -16.86 -19.97
N ASN A 109 -8.56 -15.62 -20.08
CA ASN A 109 -7.84 -14.48 -20.63
C ASN A 109 -7.76 -13.36 -19.59
N LEU A 110 -6.60 -12.69 -19.49
CA LEU A 110 -6.39 -11.55 -18.61
C LEU A 110 -5.76 -10.39 -19.39
N ASN A 111 -6.37 -9.21 -19.28
CA ASN A 111 -5.86 -7.98 -19.88
C ASN A 111 -5.57 -6.98 -18.77
N LEU A 112 -4.33 -6.49 -18.72
CA LEU A 112 -3.90 -5.51 -17.74
C LEU A 112 -3.45 -4.22 -18.43
N LYS A 113 -3.96 -3.10 -17.93
CA LYS A 113 -3.45 -1.77 -18.25
C LYS A 113 -3.09 -1.06 -16.96
N MET A 114 -1.94 -0.40 -16.94
CA MET A 114 -1.44 0.29 -15.76
C MET A 114 -0.93 1.67 -16.14
N LYS A 115 -0.96 2.62 -15.21
CA LYS A 115 -0.24 3.88 -15.30
C LYS A 115 0.43 4.18 -13.97
N PHE A 116 1.48 4.98 -14.02
CA PHE A 116 2.25 5.36 -12.84
C PHE A 116 2.47 6.87 -12.85
N GLN A 117 2.27 7.52 -11.71
CA GLN A 117 2.40 8.96 -11.56
C GLN A 117 3.08 9.30 -10.24
N CYS A 118 3.97 10.29 -10.27
CA CYS A 118 4.54 10.86 -9.05
C CYS A 118 3.47 11.56 -8.19
N MET A 119 3.63 11.39 -6.88
CA MET A 119 2.93 12.22 -5.90
C MET A 119 3.43 13.67 -5.96
N SER A 120 2.68 14.58 -5.34
CA SER A 120 3.09 15.98 -5.22
C SER A 120 4.48 16.09 -4.60
N ASN A 121 5.30 17.01 -5.12
CA ASN A 121 6.69 17.25 -4.71
C ASN A 121 7.68 16.12 -5.06
N TYR A 122 7.27 15.06 -5.76
CA TYR A 122 8.17 14.05 -6.31
C TYR A 122 8.34 14.23 -7.83
N TYR A 123 9.57 14.06 -8.29
CA TYR A 123 10.06 14.28 -9.64
C TYR A 123 10.96 13.11 -10.07
N GLY A 124 11.38 13.13 -11.33
CA GLY A 124 12.14 12.05 -11.94
C GLY A 124 11.24 11.11 -12.76
N GLN A 125 11.86 10.13 -13.43
CA GLN A 125 11.14 9.15 -14.24
C GLN A 125 10.47 8.08 -13.36
N HIS A 126 11.00 7.90 -12.17
CA HIS A 126 10.65 6.86 -11.20
C HIS A 126 10.20 7.44 -9.84
N CYS A 127 10.05 8.77 -9.76
CA CYS A 127 9.68 9.52 -8.56
C CYS A 127 10.71 9.45 -7.43
N GLU A 128 11.98 9.37 -7.82
CA GLU A 128 13.15 9.25 -6.96
C GLU A 128 13.65 10.58 -6.41
N ILE A 129 13.17 11.71 -6.94
CA ILE A 129 13.60 13.06 -6.56
C ILE A 129 12.49 13.75 -5.78
N TYR A 130 12.67 13.94 -4.47
CA TYR A 130 11.77 14.80 -3.70
C TYR A 130 12.28 16.25 -3.67
N CYS A 131 11.41 17.20 -3.97
CA CYS A 131 11.66 18.63 -3.81
C CYS A 131 10.38 19.39 -3.48
N GLU A 132 10.41 20.10 -2.35
CA GLU A 132 9.37 21.05 -1.96
C GLU A 132 10.00 22.43 -1.79
N SER A 133 9.42 23.45 -2.43
CA SER A 133 9.94 24.82 -2.41
C SER A 133 9.55 25.51 -1.11
N ASP A 134 10.47 26.21 -0.47
CA ASP A 134 10.24 26.87 0.84
C ASP A 134 10.02 28.40 0.73
N ALA A 135 9.88 28.91 -0.49
CA ALA A 135 9.65 30.32 -0.84
C ALA A 135 10.76 31.32 -0.46
N ILE A 136 11.82 30.90 0.24
CA ILE A 136 12.86 31.81 0.77
C ILE A 136 14.26 31.38 0.31
N SER A 137 14.62 30.10 0.43
CA SER A 137 15.98 29.63 0.18
C SER A 137 16.14 29.08 -1.24
N TYR A 138 15.21 28.23 -1.68
CA TYR A 138 15.25 27.63 -3.02
C TYR A 138 13.85 27.36 -3.58
N ARG A 139 13.80 27.21 -4.90
CA ARG A 139 12.62 26.69 -5.63
C ARG A 139 12.98 25.41 -6.37
N CYS A 140 12.00 24.55 -6.58
CA CYS A 140 12.17 23.33 -7.35
C CYS A 140 12.10 23.62 -8.85
N SER A 141 13.03 23.07 -9.63
CA SER A 141 12.95 23.02 -11.08
C SER A 141 11.86 22.03 -11.53
N ASN A 142 11.65 21.92 -12.83
CA ASN A 142 10.76 20.90 -13.40
C ASN A 142 11.31 19.46 -13.28
N SER A 143 12.60 19.28 -13.01
CA SER A 143 13.23 17.99 -12.72
C SER A 143 13.32 17.70 -11.21
N GLY A 144 12.87 18.63 -10.36
CA GLY A 144 13.03 18.54 -8.91
C GLY A 144 14.39 18.98 -8.39
N GLU A 145 15.22 19.59 -9.22
CA GLU A 145 16.49 20.21 -8.79
C GLU A 145 16.21 21.47 -7.96
N ARG A 146 16.97 21.67 -6.88
CA ARG A 146 16.87 22.89 -6.06
C ARG A 146 17.61 24.04 -6.75
N ILE A 147 16.89 25.11 -7.07
CA ILE A 147 17.42 26.35 -7.63
C ILE A 147 17.44 27.42 -6.52
N CYS A 148 18.64 27.77 -6.06
CA CYS A 148 18.88 28.76 -5.00
C CYS A 148 18.45 30.16 -5.45
N MET A 149 17.83 30.92 -4.55
CA MET A 149 17.31 32.26 -4.89
C MET A 149 18.21 33.41 -4.42
N GLN A 150 19.02 33.26 -3.36
CA GLN A 150 19.78 34.37 -2.76
C GLN A 150 21.27 34.11 -2.44
N ASP A 151 21.79 32.87 -2.41
CA ASP A 151 23.23 32.61 -2.16
C ASP A 151 23.74 31.29 -2.82
N PRO A 152 25.04 31.15 -3.16
CA PRO A 152 25.62 29.94 -3.77
C PRO A 152 25.65 28.69 -2.86
N GLU A 153 25.49 28.83 -1.55
CA GLU A 153 25.56 27.75 -0.57
C GLU A 153 24.17 27.43 0.00
N CYS A 154 23.34 26.74 -0.81
CA CYS A 154 22.05 26.19 -0.38
C CYS A 154 22.14 24.72 0.06
N TYR A 155 23.35 24.19 0.14
CA TYR A 155 23.58 22.85 0.68
C TYR A 155 23.61 22.95 2.20
N PRO A 156 22.78 22.20 2.95
CA PRO A 156 23.08 21.96 4.35
C PRO A 156 24.46 21.29 4.42
N SER A 157 25.19 21.53 5.53
CA SER A 157 26.61 21.18 5.74
C SER A 157 27.10 19.88 5.08
N ASP A 158 28.42 19.75 4.83
CA ASP A 158 29.12 18.53 4.33
C ASP A 158 28.66 17.19 4.96
N ASP A 159 28.05 17.25 6.14
CA ASP A 159 27.26 16.16 6.69
C ASP A 159 25.75 16.44 6.58
N PRO A 160 25.01 15.78 5.67
CA PRO A 160 23.56 15.96 5.57
C PRO A 160 22.77 15.47 6.80
N CYS A 161 23.41 14.77 7.75
CA CYS A 161 22.84 14.35 9.02
C CYS A 161 23.13 15.30 10.20
N SER A 162 23.93 16.36 10.00
CA SER A 162 24.36 17.28 11.08
C SER A 162 23.20 17.96 11.82
N GLU A 163 22.17 18.34 11.07
CA GLU A 163 20.98 19.04 11.58
C GLU A 163 19.93 18.06 12.16
N LEU A 164 20.28 16.79 12.36
CA LEU A 164 19.41 15.74 12.89
C LEU A 164 18.04 15.71 12.19
N PRO A 165 18.01 15.49 10.86
CA PRO A 165 16.79 15.64 10.07
C PRO A 165 15.70 14.61 10.44
N CYS A 166 16.08 13.42 10.89
CA CYS A 166 15.16 12.35 11.25
C CYS A 166 14.45 12.63 12.58
N LYS A 167 13.12 12.59 12.57
CA LYS A 167 12.25 12.77 13.73
C LYS A 167 12.11 11.48 14.53
N ASN A 168 11.53 11.62 15.73
CA ASN A 168 11.11 10.51 16.60
C ASN A 168 12.20 9.47 16.88
N SER A 169 13.45 9.90 17.01
CA SER A 169 14.62 9.04 17.21
C SER A 169 14.99 8.16 16.01
N GLY A 170 14.60 8.56 14.80
CA GLY A 170 15.11 7.95 13.56
C GLY A 170 16.62 8.13 13.42
N ILE A 171 17.28 7.13 12.84
CA ILE A 171 18.72 7.13 12.62
C ILE A 171 18.99 7.69 11.23
N CYS A 172 19.72 8.79 11.16
CA CYS A 172 20.15 9.36 9.89
C CYS A 172 21.38 8.61 9.36
N VAL A 173 21.33 8.20 8.10
CA VAL A 173 22.43 7.50 7.42
C VAL A 173 22.74 8.22 6.11
N LYS A 174 23.99 8.66 5.94
CA LYS A 174 24.45 9.25 4.67
C LYS A 174 24.22 8.27 3.53
N SER A 175 23.66 8.77 2.43
CA SER A 175 23.31 7.98 1.25
C SER A 175 23.44 8.83 -0.01
N GLU A 176 24.49 8.57 -0.78
CA GLU A 176 24.78 9.22 -2.07
C GLU A 176 23.77 8.86 -3.17
N GLY A 177 22.93 7.85 -2.94
CA GLY A 177 21.85 7.47 -3.85
C GLY A 177 20.58 8.32 -3.73
N THR A 178 20.58 9.36 -2.89
CA THR A 178 19.43 10.23 -2.65
C THR A 178 19.76 11.69 -2.88
N THR A 179 18.80 12.47 -3.36
CA THR A 179 18.97 13.92 -3.58
C THR A 179 19.12 14.73 -2.28
N ARG A 180 18.85 14.11 -1.13
CA ARG A 180 19.07 14.70 0.20
C ARG A 180 20.44 14.36 0.76
N GLY A 181 21.15 13.38 0.18
CA GLY A 181 22.43 12.87 0.70
C GLY A 181 22.29 11.98 1.93
N PHE A 182 21.07 11.62 2.35
CA PHE A 182 20.79 10.75 3.50
C PHE A 182 19.44 10.04 3.39
N VAL A 183 19.28 8.96 4.17
CA VAL A 183 18.03 8.24 4.42
C VAL A 183 17.80 8.17 5.94
N CYS A 184 16.55 8.26 6.37
CA CYS A 184 16.17 8.01 7.75
C CYS A 184 15.75 6.55 7.93
N GLN A 185 16.45 5.83 8.81
CA GLN A 185 16.00 4.53 9.30
C GLN A 185 15.03 4.76 10.45
N CYS A 186 13.75 4.50 10.18
CA CYS A 186 12.71 4.78 11.15
C CYS A 186 12.61 3.72 12.24
N PRO A 187 12.37 4.14 13.50
CA PRO A 187 12.04 3.21 14.56
C PRO A 187 10.69 2.55 14.27
N LEU A 188 10.44 1.41 14.91
CA LEU A 188 9.19 0.68 14.76
C LEU A 188 7.99 1.62 14.90
N PHE A 189 7.02 1.46 14.00
CA PHE A 189 5.75 2.19 13.96
C PHE A 189 5.84 3.66 13.52
N TRP A 190 7.04 4.13 13.14
CA TRP A 190 7.24 5.40 12.45
C TRP A 190 7.62 5.18 11.00
N TRP A 191 7.24 6.13 10.14
CA TRP A 191 7.48 6.09 8.70
C TRP A 191 7.47 7.51 8.11
N GLY A 192 7.70 7.60 6.80
CA GLY A 192 7.91 8.86 6.11
C GLY A 192 9.40 9.19 5.97
N ASP A 193 9.71 10.12 5.07
CA ASP A 193 11.09 10.46 4.69
C ASP A 193 11.94 10.93 5.86
N PHE A 194 11.31 11.48 6.91
CA PHE A 194 11.94 11.97 8.12
C PHE A 194 11.40 11.27 9.37
N CYS A 195 10.75 10.11 9.25
CA CYS A 195 10.09 9.41 10.37
C CYS A 195 9.08 10.27 11.12
N GLU A 196 8.43 11.20 10.41
CA GLU A 196 7.49 12.17 10.95
C GLU A 196 6.06 11.61 11.08
N LYS A 197 5.77 10.50 10.39
CA LYS A 197 4.46 9.88 10.39
C LYS A 197 4.45 8.68 11.34
N HIS A 198 3.38 8.57 12.13
CA HIS A 198 3.17 7.47 13.05
C HIS A 198 2.06 6.56 12.53
N ILE A 199 2.25 5.25 12.64
CA ILE A 199 1.17 4.30 12.45
C ILE A 199 0.38 4.26 13.75
N SER A 200 -0.86 4.73 13.73
CA SER A 200 -1.78 4.56 14.85
C SER A 200 -2.24 3.10 14.92
N PRO A 201 -2.01 2.37 16.04
CA PRO A 201 -2.58 1.04 16.27
C PRO A 201 -4.08 0.99 16.02
N CYS A 202 -4.84 1.99 16.46
CA CYS A 202 -6.27 2.11 16.19
C CYS A 202 -6.57 2.23 14.70
N SER A 203 -5.89 3.12 13.99
CA SER A 203 -6.13 3.33 12.55
C SER A 203 -5.81 2.09 11.72
N LEU A 204 -4.76 1.35 12.11
CA LEU A 204 -4.41 0.08 11.48
C LEU A 204 -5.45 -1.00 11.78
N ALA A 205 -5.88 -1.12 13.05
CA ALA A 205 -6.88 -2.11 13.46
C ALA A 205 -8.24 -1.85 12.80
N GLU A 206 -8.65 -0.58 12.67
CA GLU A 206 -9.86 -0.19 11.94
C GLU A 206 -9.79 -0.57 10.45
N GLN A 207 -8.65 -0.34 9.79
CA GLN A 207 -8.47 -0.74 8.39
C GLN A 207 -8.52 -2.25 8.18
N ILE A 208 -7.96 -3.02 9.12
CA ILE A 208 -8.01 -4.50 9.09
C ILE A 208 -9.46 -4.98 9.24
N GLU A 209 -10.20 -4.45 10.21
CA GLU A 209 -11.61 -4.80 10.42
C GLU A 209 -12.49 -4.40 9.22
N THR A 210 -12.21 -3.25 8.59
CA THR A 210 -12.94 -2.79 7.40
C THR A 210 -12.71 -3.72 6.20
N ARG A 211 -11.50 -4.28 6.04
CA ARG A 211 -11.16 -5.20 4.95
C ARG A 211 -11.64 -6.63 5.18
N ALA A 212 -11.91 -7.03 6.43
CA ALA A 212 -12.30 -8.38 6.77
C ALA A 212 -13.76 -8.76 6.40
N ARG A 213 -14.56 -7.88 5.76
CA ARG A 213 -15.98 -8.16 5.48
C ARG A 213 -16.52 -7.59 4.16
N GLU A 214 -16.20 -8.27 3.06
CA GLU A 214 -17.00 -8.23 1.82
C GLU A 214 -17.97 -9.43 1.69
N TYR A 215 -18.58 -9.87 2.79
CA TYR A 215 -19.56 -10.98 2.72
C TYR A 215 -20.73 -10.90 3.71
N SER A 216 -20.90 -9.80 4.45
CA SER A 216 -22.05 -9.67 5.35
C SER A 216 -22.80 -8.37 5.12
N SER A 217 -23.97 -8.49 4.49
CA SER A 217 -25.00 -7.47 4.28
C SER A 217 -25.62 -6.98 5.62
N SER A 218 -24.79 -6.51 6.56
CA SER A 218 -25.28 -5.84 7.75
C SER A 218 -24.50 -4.56 8.01
N THR A 219 -25.16 -3.44 7.76
CA THR A 219 -24.74 -2.09 8.13
C THR A 219 -24.78 -1.94 9.65
N ARG A 220 -23.86 -2.58 10.38
CA ARG A 220 -23.69 -2.36 11.82
C ARG A 220 -22.23 -2.15 12.18
N ASN A 221 -21.93 -0.89 12.48
CA ASN A 221 -20.76 -0.31 13.13
C ASN A 221 -19.39 -0.81 12.66
N ARG A 222 -18.78 -0.03 11.77
CA ARG A 222 -17.45 -0.17 11.18
C ARG A 222 -16.35 0.21 12.19
N SER A 223 -16.36 -0.39 13.38
CA SER A 223 -15.36 -0.06 14.41
C SER A 223 -14.73 -1.30 15.02
N VAL A 224 -13.42 -1.26 15.21
CA VAL A 224 -12.65 -2.21 16.04
C VAL A 224 -13.20 -2.28 17.47
N CYS A 225 -13.77 -1.18 17.97
CA CYS A 225 -14.47 -1.12 19.23
C CYS A 225 -15.99 -1.16 19.00
N LEU A 226 -16.60 -2.30 19.32
CA LEU A 226 -18.00 -2.57 19.07
C LEU A 226 -18.93 -1.71 19.93
N ASN A 227 -20.20 -1.68 19.56
CA ASN A 227 -21.28 -1.05 20.34
C ASN A 227 -21.04 0.43 20.72
N GLY A 228 -20.30 1.15 19.89
CA GLY A 228 -19.98 2.56 20.10
C GLY A 228 -18.78 2.80 21.02
N GLY A 229 -17.94 1.78 21.23
CA GLY A 229 -16.65 1.94 21.87
C GLY A 229 -15.73 2.86 21.09
N ILE A 230 -14.82 3.52 21.82
CA ILE A 230 -13.82 4.42 21.23
C ILE A 230 -12.46 3.73 21.28
N CYS A 231 -11.81 3.58 20.13
CA CYS A 231 -10.45 3.07 20.08
C CYS A 231 -9.47 4.14 20.59
N ILE A 232 -8.55 3.74 21.47
CA ILE A 232 -7.52 4.60 22.03
C ILE A 232 -6.16 3.93 21.84
N ASP A 233 -5.23 4.63 21.22
CA ASP A 233 -3.85 4.18 21.07
C ASP A 233 -3.19 4.04 22.45
N HIS A 234 -2.50 2.92 22.67
CA HIS A 234 -1.76 2.71 23.90
C HIS A 234 -0.61 3.73 24.00
N PRO A 235 -0.43 4.42 25.15
CA PRO A 235 0.43 5.60 25.24
C PRO A 235 1.92 5.32 25.03
N THR A 236 2.36 4.07 25.24
CA THR A 236 3.79 3.70 25.22
C THR A 236 4.11 2.42 24.45
N LYS A 237 3.12 1.78 23.82
CA LYS A 237 3.28 0.50 23.12
C LYS A 237 2.49 0.60 21.83
N PHE A 238 2.92 -0.16 20.82
CA PHE A 238 2.12 -0.32 19.61
C PHE A 238 0.99 -1.29 19.86
N ASP A 239 -0.03 -0.80 20.53
CA ASP A 239 -1.21 -1.51 20.96
C ASP A 239 -2.37 -0.52 21.04
N TYR A 240 -3.60 -1.01 21.18
CA TYR A 240 -4.77 -0.16 21.41
C TYR A 240 -5.66 -0.78 22.48
N PHE A 241 -6.55 0.04 23.03
CA PHE A 241 -7.62 -0.44 23.90
C PHE A 241 -8.93 0.23 23.56
N CYS A 242 -10.03 -0.48 23.77
CA CYS A 242 -11.35 0.06 23.57
C CYS A 242 -11.90 0.65 24.87
N LYS A 243 -12.25 1.94 24.83
CA LYS A 243 -13.03 2.56 25.89
C LYS A 243 -14.52 2.25 25.67
N CYS A 244 -15.07 1.40 26.51
CA CYS A 244 -16.46 0.96 26.38
C CYS A 244 -17.46 1.96 26.97
N PRO A 245 -18.60 2.17 26.28
CA PRO A 245 -19.70 2.95 26.84
C PRO A 245 -20.39 2.17 27.97
N SER A 246 -21.17 2.89 28.79
CA SER A 246 -21.92 2.31 29.91
C SER A 246 -22.79 1.14 29.44
N GLY A 247 -22.75 0.03 30.17
CA GLY A 247 -23.49 -1.19 29.84
C GLY A 247 -22.75 -2.14 28.88
N TRP A 248 -21.52 -1.82 28.47
CA TRP A 248 -20.68 -2.68 27.64
C TRP A 248 -19.30 -2.92 28.27
N SER A 249 -18.76 -4.11 28.06
CA SER A 249 -17.44 -4.56 28.54
C SER A 249 -16.78 -5.50 27.53
N GLY A 250 -15.58 -5.98 27.87
CA GLY A 250 -14.75 -6.78 26.98
C GLY A 250 -13.71 -5.94 26.25
N ASN A 251 -12.75 -6.60 25.60
CA ASN A 251 -11.59 -5.94 25.00
C ASN A 251 -11.97 -5.10 23.78
N ARG A 252 -13.12 -5.41 23.15
CA ARG A 252 -13.70 -4.66 22.04
C ARG A 252 -15.13 -4.22 22.33
N CYS A 253 -15.53 -4.13 23.60
CA CYS A 253 -16.88 -3.72 24.00
C CYS A 253 -17.99 -4.63 23.43
N GLU A 254 -17.68 -5.91 23.22
CA GLU A 254 -18.55 -6.91 22.62
C GLU A 254 -19.56 -7.51 23.61
N GLN A 255 -19.33 -7.34 24.91
CA GLN A 255 -20.09 -7.98 25.97
C GLN A 255 -21.06 -6.97 26.60
N GLN A 256 -22.35 -7.30 26.67
CA GLN A 256 -23.31 -6.49 27.42
C GLN A 256 -23.15 -6.79 28.91
N VAL A 257 -22.97 -5.74 29.72
CA VAL A 257 -22.94 -5.86 31.18
C VAL A 257 -24.37 -6.09 31.64
N SER A 258 -24.72 -7.34 31.95
CA SER A 258 -25.99 -7.68 32.57
C SER A 258 -26.01 -7.12 33.99
N SER A 259 -26.90 -6.16 34.24
CA SER A 259 -27.27 -5.78 35.60
C SER A 259 -27.83 -7.03 36.28
N GLY A 260 -27.07 -7.60 37.21
CA GLY A 260 -27.61 -8.58 38.15
C GLY A 260 -28.79 -7.99 38.90
N VAL A 261 -29.82 -8.83 39.07
CA VAL A 261 -31.07 -8.62 39.82
C VAL A 261 -30.91 -7.77 41.07
#